data_AF-A0A1Q5TG43-F1
#
_entry.id   AF-A0A1Q5TG43-F1
#
_cell.length_a   1.000
_cell.length_b   1.000
_cell.length_c   1.000
_cell.angle_alpha   90.00
_cell.angle_beta   90.00
_cell.angle_gamma   90.00
#
_symmetry.space_group_name_H-M   'P 1'
#
loop_
_entity.id
_entity.type
_entity.pdbx_description
1 polymer ?
#
loop_
_entity_poly.entity_id
_entity_poly.type
_entity_poly.pdbx_seq_one_letter_code
_entity_poly.pdbx_strand_id
1 'polypeptide(L)'
;MADHHSARKNAQILLKHRVPKDLRLKLKHARAARGMLQDLEDDIRLFIRQWNDKQVFLASEGLADAPEIEAEDSEDEIVFVGRNGQMHDAPERVQKLQQMRAQMNLHHERDGEKMVFESLVEDRAAGFGRWLVHSIASYYGLHTWSVTVGEPARREAYVGFRPPVPGSRAGLVTHPTCRAEELIKPGEELPQPLYAQV
;
A
#
# COMPACT_ATOMS: atom_id res chain seq x y z
N MET A 1 -31.79 11.39 21.05
CA MET A 1 -31.74 11.95 19.68
C MET A 1 -30.50 11.39 19.00
N ALA A 2 -30.63 10.26 18.29
CA ALA A 2 -29.48 9.52 17.75
C ALA A 2 -29.27 9.84 16.25
N ASP A 3 -28.14 10.49 15.96
CA ASP A 3 -27.21 10.22 14.86
C ASP A 3 -27.71 10.11 13.40
N HIS A 4 -28.36 11.15 12.88
CA HIS A 4 -28.51 11.29 11.42
C HIS A 4 -27.17 11.53 10.69
N HIS A 5 -26.13 12.03 11.38
CA HIS A 5 -24.80 12.24 10.81
C HIS A 5 -24.01 10.94 10.64
N SER A 6 -24.12 9.99 11.58
CA SER A 6 -23.43 8.70 11.52
C SER A 6 -23.97 7.82 10.38
N ALA A 7 -25.30 7.77 10.22
CA ALA A 7 -25.94 7.00 9.14
C ALA A 7 -25.56 7.50 7.73
N ARG A 8 -25.45 8.83 7.52
CA ARG A 8 -25.01 9.41 6.24
C ARG A 8 -23.54 9.13 5.96
N LYS A 9 -22.67 9.23 6.97
CA LYS A 9 -21.23 8.90 6.84
C LYS A 9 -21.05 7.42 6.48
N ASN A 10 -21.77 6.52 7.16
CA ASN A 10 -21.76 5.09 6.86
C ASN A 10 -22.28 4.76 5.46
N ALA A 11 -23.37 5.40 5.01
CA ALA A 11 -23.87 5.21 3.65
C ALA A 11 -22.87 5.71 2.58
N GLN A 12 -22.18 6.81 2.84
CA GLN A 12 -21.12 7.33 1.95
C GLN A 12 -19.92 6.37 1.88
N ILE A 13 -19.49 5.81 3.02
CA ILE A 13 -18.40 4.82 3.11
C ILE A 13 -18.80 3.53 2.38
N LEU A 14 -20.04 3.06 2.53
CA LEU A 14 -20.54 1.86 1.87
C LEU A 14 -20.62 2.00 0.34
N LEU A 15 -20.93 3.20 -0.16
CA LEU A 15 -20.91 3.51 -1.59
C LEU A 15 -19.48 3.63 -2.14
N LYS A 16 -18.54 4.13 -1.32
CA LYS A 16 -17.11 4.27 -1.66
C LYS A 16 -16.42 2.91 -1.81
N HIS A 17 -16.78 1.94 -0.96
CA HIS A 17 -16.10 0.64 -0.89
C HIS A 17 -16.97 -0.52 -1.40
N ARG A 18 -17.68 -0.30 -2.52
CA ARG A 18 -18.41 -1.37 -3.21
C ARG A 18 -17.54 -2.09 -4.23
N VAL A 19 -17.53 -3.42 -4.20
CA VAL A 19 -16.85 -4.26 -5.20
C VAL A 19 -17.21 -3.81 -6.64
N PRO A 20 -16.22 -3.49 -7.50
CA PRO A 20 -16.48 -3.17 -8.90
C PRO A 20 -17.26 -4.28 -9.60
N LYS A 21 -18.28 -3.92 -10.39
CA LYS A 21 -19.12 -4.90 -11.12
C LYS A 21 -18.27 -5.78 -12.04
N ASP A 22 -17.24 -5.21 -12.66
CA ASP A 22 -16.32 -5.92 -13.54
C ASP A 22 -15.48 -6.95 -12.77
N LEU A 23 -15.10 -6.63 -11.53
CA LEU A 23 -14.38 -7.55 -10.65
C LEU A 23 -15.23 -8.78 -10.33
N ARG A 24 -16.49 -8.56 -9.95
CA ARG A 24 -17.46 -9.64 -9.71
C ARG A 24 -17.67 -10.51 -10.94
N LEU A 25 -17.81 -9.89 -12.11
CA LEU A 25 -18.05 -10.60 -13.35
C LEU A 25 -16.85 -11.47 -13.75
N LYS A 26 -15.63 -10.93 -13.65
CA LYS A 26 -14.41 -11.69 -13.98
C LYS A 26 -14.18 -12.85 -13.00
N LEU A 27 -14.38 -12.65 -11.70
CA LEU A 27 -14.25 -13.71 -10.69
C LEU A 27 -15.31 -14.80 -10.82
N LYS A 28 -16.52 -14.46 -11.29
CA LYS A 28 -17.56 -15.46 -11.59
C LYS A 28 -17.09 -16.47 -12.64
N HIS A 29 -16.33 -16.02 -13.64
CA HIS A 29 -15.77 -16.86 -14.69
C HIS A 29 -14.45 -17.54 -14.26
N ALA A 30 -13.68 -16.88 -13.39
CA ALA A 30 -12.41 -17.35 -12.86
C ALA A 30 -12.52 -17.81 -11.40
N ARG A 31 -13.39 -18.79 -11.11
CA ARG A 31 -13.64 -19.24 -9.72
C ARG A 31 -12.39 -19.74 -8.99
N ALA A 32 -11.47 -20.37 -9.71
CA ALA A 32 -10.18 -20.83 -9.18
C ALA A 32 -9.27 -19.67 -8.73
N ALA A 33 -9.51 -18.46 -9.24
CA ALA A 33 -8.73 -17.28 -8.90
C ALA A 33 -9.21 -16.57 -7.61
N ARG A 34 -10.23 -17.12 -6.92
CA ARG A 34 -10.65 -16.59 -5.60
C ARG A 34 -9.56 -16.74 -4.54
N GLY A 35 -8.79 -17.83 -4.58
CA GLY A 35 -7.62 -17.99 -3.70
C GLY A 35 -6.58 -16.90 -3.97
N MET A 36 -6.22 -16.70 -5.23
CA MET A 36 -5.31 -15.61 -5.64
C MET A 36 -5.81 -14.22 -5.22
N LEU A 37 -7.11 -13.94 -5.32
CA LEU A 37 -7.68 -12.68 -4.80
C LEU A 37 -7.44 -12.54 -3.31
N GLN A 38 -7.74 -13.59 -2.53
CA GLN A 38 -7.55 -13.57 -1.09
C GLN A 38 -6.08 -13.34 -0.73
N ASP A 39 -5.16 -14.11 -1.33
CA ASP A 39 -3.73 -14.02 -1.04
C ASP A 39 -3.17 -12.62 -1.35
N LEU A 40 -3.49 -12.09 -2.53
CA LEU A 40 -3.05 -10.75 -2.94
C LEU A 40 -3.67 -9.64 -2.10
N GLU A 41 -4.94 -9.78 -1.73
CA GLU A 41 -5.63 -8.80 -0.90
C GLU A 41 -5.12 -8.81 0.54
N ASP A 42 -4.90 -9.98 1.13
CA ASP A 42 -4.34 -10.11 2.48
C ASP A 42 -2.93 -9.50 2.55
N ASP A 43 -2.10 -9.70 1.53
CA ASP A 43 -0.76 -9.09 1.44
C ASP A 43 -0.84 -7.55 1.31
N ILE A 44 -1.74 -7.01 0.47
CA ILE A 44 -1.95 -5.56 0.37
C ILE A 44 -2.50 -4.98 1.69
N ARG A 45 -3.41 -5.69 2.37
CA ARG A 45 -3.95 -5.24 3.66
C ARG A 45 -2.88 -5.25 4.74
N LEU A 46 -2.00 -6.24 4.74
CA LEU A 46 -0.85 -6.29 5.65
C LEU A 46 0.07 -5.09 5.42
N PHE A 47 0.40 -4.80 4.18
CA PHE A 47 1.17 -3.61 3.79
C PHE A 47 0.55 -2.32 4.31
N ILE A 48 -0.77 -2.14 4.14
CA ILE A 48 -1.43 -0.92 4.61
C ILE A 48 -1.37 -0.79 6.13
N ARG A 49 -1.53 -1.91 6.86
CA ARG A 49 -1.43 -1.92 8.32
C ARG A 49 -0.03 -1.56 8.80
N GLN A 50 1.00 -2.19 8.25
CA GLN A 50 2.39 -1.91 8.62
C GLN A 50 2.77 -0.45 8.36
N TRP A 51 2.35 0.09 7.22
CA TRP A 51 2.55 1.50 6.91
C TRP A 51 1.78 2.42 7.87
N ASN A 52 0.51 2.13 8.17
CA ASN A 52 -0.28 2.89 9.14
C ASN A 52 0.35 2.89 10.52
N ASP A 53 0.80 1.73 11.02
CA ASP A 53 1.45 1.61 12.32
C ASP A 53 2.74 2.45 12.38
N LYS A 54 3.54 2.44 11.29
CA LYS A 54 4.71 3.30 11.14
C LYS A 54 4.33 4.78 11.18
N GLN A 55 3.32 5.20 10.44
CA GLN A 55 2.89 6.61 10.41
C GLN A 55 2.36 7.09 11.76
N VAL A 56 1.58 6.26 12.46
CA VAL A 56 1.08 6.57 13.81
C VAL A 56 2.24 6.69 14.80
N PHE A 57 3.21 5.79 14.72
CA PHE A 57 4.41 5.84 15.56
C PHE A 57 5.25 7.11 15.30
N LEU A 58 5.49 7.45 14.03
CA LEU A 58 6.20 8.68 13.67
C LEU A 58 5.46 9.93 14.18
N ALA A 59 4.14 9.96 14.07
CA ALA A 59 3.33 11.05 14.59
C ALA A 59 3.40 11.16 16.12
N SER A 60 3.36 10.04 16.86
CA SER A 60 3.47 10.06 18.32
C SER A 60 4.83 10.52 18.82
N GLU A 61 5.89 10.27 18.04
CA GLU A 61 7.26 10.69 18.35
C GLU A 61 7.60 12.10 17.84
N GLY A 62 6.62 12.84 17.27
CA GLY A 62 6.86 14.18 16.72
C GLY A 62 7.72 14.20 15.46
N LEU A 63 7.84 13.06 14.78
CA LEU A 63 8.63 12.82 13.57
C LEU A 63 7.78 12.79 12.29
N ALA A 64 6.53 13.24 12.34
CA ALA A 64 5.63 13.24 11.17
C ALA A 64 6.18 14.05 9.99
N ASP A 65 6.91 15.13 10.27
CA ASP A 65 7.51 16.01 9.26
C ASP A 65 8.96 15.62 8.91
N ALA A 66 9.51 14.60 9.56
CA ALA A 66 10.86 14.15 9.26
C ALA A 66 10.87 13.54 7.85
N PRO A 67 11.80 13.95 6.98
CA PRO A 67 11.93 13.30 5.68
C PRO A 67 12.11 11.79 5.91
N GLU A 68 11.47 10.97 5.08
CA GLU A 68 11.78 9.54 4.99
C GLU A 68 13.18 9.42 4.39
N ILE A 69 14.21 9.74 5.19
CA ILE A 69 15.60 9.60 4.79
C ILE A 69 15.86 8.10 4.76
N GLU A 70 16.19 7.61 3.57
CA GLU A 70 16.90 6.36 3.35
C GLU A 70 18.18 6.44 4.18
N ALA A 71 18.14 5.92 5.41
CA ALA A 71 19.34 5.70 6.20
C ALA A 71 20.02 4.45 5.63
N GLU A 72 20.53 4.58 4.41
CA GLU A 72 21.61 3.73 3.93
C GLU A 72 22.84 4.16 4.71
N ASP A 73 23.04 3.51 5.87
CA ASP A 73 24.32 3.40 6.59
C ASP A 73 25.19 4.67 6.61
N SER A 74 24.59 5.82 6.86
CA SER A 74 25.34 7.07 7.06
C SER A 74 25.44 7.29 8.57
N GLU A 75 26.61 6.95 9.08
CA GLU A 75 27.12 7.15 10.44
C GLU A 75 27.24 8.64 10.86
N ASP A 76 26.79 9.57 10.02
CA ASP A 76 26.67 10.98 10.34
C ASP A 76 25.40 11.23 11.17
N GLU A 77 25.55 11.16 12.50
CA GLU A 77 24.52 11.50 13.49
C GLU A 77 24.13 12.99 13.38
N ILE A 78 23.13 13.29 12.55
CA ILE A 78 22.55 14.63 12.49
C ILE A 78 21.60 14.80 13.67
N VAL A 79 22.09 15.38 14.77
CA VAL A 79 21.31 15.77 15.95
C VAL A 79 20.35 16.90 15.60
N PHE A 80 19.15 16.56 15.15
CA PHE A 80 18.08 17.53 15.00
C PHE A 80 17.49 17.86 16.38
N VAL A 81 17.67 19.10 16.83
CA VAL A 81 16.93 19.63 17.98
C VAL A 81 15.56 20.10 17.47
N GLY A 82 14.50 19.39 17.83
CA GLY A 82 13.14 19.80 17.46
C GLY A 82 12.77 21.16 18.07
N ARG A 83 11.76 21.85 17.50
CA ARG A 83 11.21 23.14 17.99
C ARG A 83 10.85 23.17 19.49
N ASN A 84 10.71 22.00 20.12
CA ASN A 84 10.36 21.83 21.53
C ASN A 84 11.55 21.40 22.43
N GLY A 85 12.77 21.35 21.90
CA GLY A 85 13.98 21.04 22.67
C GLY A 85 14.15 19.60 23.13
N GLN A 86 13.36 18.65 22.60
CA GLN A 86 13.58 17.23 22.88
C GLN A 86 14.70 16.68 21.98
N MET A 87 15.70 16.03 22.60
CA MET A 87 16.75 15.30 21.88
C MET A 87 16.12 14.14 21.12
N HIS A 88 16.50 13.97 19.85
CA HIS A 88 15.92 12.93 19.01
C HIS A 88 16.51 11.53 19.27
N ASP A 89 17.54 11.42 20.12
CA ASP A 89 18.43 10.24 20.25
C ASP A 89 18.02 9.27 21.37
N ALA A 90 16.73 8.98 21.51
CA ALA A 90 16.33 7.90 22.41
C ALA A 90 16.70 6.54 21.75
N PRO A 91 17.62 5.74 22.33
CA PRO A 91 18.10 4.50 21.70
C PRO A 91 16.96 3.49 21.48
N GLU A 92 15.96 3.46 22.36
CA GLU A 92 14.76 2.63 22.22
C GLU A 92 13.93 3.01 20.98
N ARG A 93 13.82 4.31 20.67
CA ARG A 93 13.11 4.81 19.49
C ARG A 93 13.82 4.38 18.21
N VAL A 94 15.14 4.55 18.15
CA VAL A 94 15.96 4.16 17.00
C VAL A 94 15.83 2.65 16.76
N GLN A 95 15.95 1.84 17.82
CA GLN A 95 15.80 0.39 17.74
C GLN A 95 14.42 -0.03 17.25
N LYS A 96 13.34 0.62 17.73
CA LYS A 96 11.98 0.35 17.28
C LYS A 96 11.77 0.70 15.80
N LEU A 97 12.28 1.85 15.34
CA LEU A 97 12.24 2.21 13.92
C LEU A 97 13.00 1.23 13.04
N GLN A 98 14.18 0.78 13.49
CA GLN A 98 14.97 -0.24 12.80
C GLN A 98 14.22 -1.57 12.71
N GLN A 99 13.57 -2.02 13.80
CA GLN A 99 12.75 -3.24 13.80
C GLN A 99 11.57 -3.14 12.82
N MET A 100 10.84 -2.02 12.81
CA MET A 100 9.74 -1.80 11.87
C MET A 100 10.24 -1.79 10.41
N ARG A 101 11.39 -1.15 10.14
CA ARG A 101 12.02 -1.16 8.80
C ARG A 101 12.45 -2.55 8.38
N ALA A 102 13.09 -3.30 9.27
CA ALA A 102 13.50 -4.67 8.98
C ALA A 102 12.28 -5.55 8.64
N GLN A 103 11.18 -5.40 9.38
CA GLN A 103 9.94 -6.12 9.11
C GLN A 103 9.35 -5.77 7.73
N MET A 104 9.25 -4.48 7.39
CA MET A 104 8.77 -4.03 6.07
C MET A 104 9.66 -4.55 4.93
N ASN A 105 10.98 -4.52 5.11
CA ASN A 105 11.94 -5.00 4.11
C ASN A 105 11.76 -6.50 3.81
N LEU A 106 11.39 -7.33 4.80
CA LEU A 106 11.08 -8.75 4.59
C LEU A 106 9.88 -8.96 3.66
N HIS A 107 8.98 -7.98 3.59
CA HIS A 107 7.77 -8.00 2.78
C HIS A 107 7.91 -7.27 1.43
N HIS A 108 9.14 -6.91 1.01
CA HIS A 108 9.42 -6.13 -0.19
C HIS A 108 8.76 -4.73 -0.18
N GLU A 109 8.67 -4.14 1.01
CA GLU A 109 8.09 -2.81 1.21
C GLU A 109 9.22 -1.79 1.35
N ARG A 110 9.25 -0.79 0.47
CA ARG A 110 10.26 0.29 0.48
C ARG A 110 9.56 1.61 0.20
N ASP A 111 9.89 2.67 0.92
CA ASP A 111 9.44 4.05 0.64
C ASP A 111 7.92 4.26 0.48
N GLY A 112 7.13 3.41 1.15
CA GLY A 112 5.67 3.43 1.02
C GLY A 112 5.16 2.85 -0.30
N GLU A 113 5.96 2.03 -0.97
CA GLU A 113 5.60 1.17 -2.10
C GLU A 113 5.94 -0.31 -1.81
N LYS A 114 5.27 -1.22 -2.52
CA LYS A 114 5.43 -2.66 -2.37
C LYS A 114 5.26 -3.37 -3.70
N MET A 115 6.13 -4.33 -3.98
CA MET A 115 5.91 -5.32 -5.05
C MET A 115 4.96 -6.41 -4.55
N VAL A 116 3.82 -6.56 -5.20
CA VAL A 116 2.74 -7.46 -4.76
C VAL A 116 2.63 -8.70 -5.64
N PHE A 117 3.05 -8.58 -6.90
CA PHE A 117 2.92 -9.67 -7.86
C PHE A 117 4.09 -9.70 -8.82
N GLU A 118 4.55 -10.92 -9.11
CA GLU A 118 5.57 -11.24 -10.11
C GLU A 118 5.13 -12.49 -10.87
N SER A 119 5.23 -12.47 -12.20
CA SER A 119 5.09 -13.67 -13.02
C SER A 119 5.85 -13.53 -14.34
N LEU A 120 6.21 -14.64 -14.98
CA LEU A 120 6.82 -14.63 -16.31
C LEU A 120 5.88 -14.00 -17.34
N VAL A 121 6.43 -13.30 -18.34
CA VAL A 121 5.63 -12.71 -19.42
C VAL A 121 4.85 -13.76 -20.21
N GLU A 122 5.39 -14.98 -20.32
CA GLU A 122 4.79 -16.10 -21.04
C GLU A 122 3.66 -16.79 -20.25
N ASP A 123 3.54 -16.53 -18.95
CA ASP A 123 2.47 -17.12 -18.15
C ASP A 123 1.11 -16.50 -18.51
N ARG A 124 0.17 -17.39 -18.87
CA ARG A 124 -1.21 -17.03 -19.21
C ARG A 124 -1.93 -16.35 -18.06
N ALA A 125 -1.58 -16.67 -16.80
CA ALA A 125 -2.19 -16.08 -15.62
C ALA A 125 -1.60 -14.70 -15.26
N ALA A 126 -0.41 -14.34 -15.77
CA ALA A 126 0.29 -13.09 -15.43
C ALA A 126 -0.54 -11.84 -15.74
N GLY A 127 -1.27 -11.85 -16.86
CA GLY A 127 -2.16 -10.74 -17.23
C GLY A 127 -3.33 -10.56 -16.25
N PHE A 128 -3.88 -11.66 -15.74
CA PHE A 128 -4.99 -11.64 -14.79
C PHE A 128 -4.52 -11.22 -13.40
N GLY A 129 -3.40 -11.77 -12.91
CA GLY A 129 -2.82 -11.41 -11.61
C GLY A 129 -2.51 -9.91 -11.51
N ARG A 130 -1.83 -9.35 -12.53
CA ARG A 130 -1.58 -7.90 -12.61
C ARG A 130 -2.86 -7.08 -12.60
N TRP A 131 -3.87 -7.47 -13.37
CA TRP A 131 -5.16 -6.78 -13.37
C TRP A 131 -5.85 -6.86 -12.00
N LEU A 132 -5.68 -7.96 -11.28
CA LEU A 132 -6.22 -8.14 -9.93
C LEU A 132 -5.57 -7.20 -8.93
N VAL A 133 -4.23 -7.08 -8.95
CA VAL A 133 -3.48 -6.11 -8.12
C VAL A 133 -3.99 -4.69 -8.36
N HIS A 134 -4.11 -4.26 -9.62
CA HIS A 134 -4.64 -2.92 -9.93
C HIS A 134 -6.07 -2.71 -9.40
N SER A 135 -6.90 -3.75 -9.47
CA SER A 135 -8.29 -3.69 -8.99
C SER A 135 -8.37 -3.58 -7.47
N ILE A 136 -7.55 -4.36 -6.75
CA ILE A 136 -7.45 -4.32 -5.28
C ILE A 136 -6.86 -2.98 -4.83
N ALA A 137 -5.78 -2.52 -5.45
CA ALA A 137 -5.15 -1.24 -5.13
C ALA A 137 -6.12 -0.07 -5.30
N SER A 138 -6.88 -0.06 -6.40
CA SER A 138 -7.92 0.96 -6.63
C SER A 138 -9.00 0.94 -5.56
N TYR A 139 -9.39 -0.24 -5.05
CA TYR A 139 -10.40 -0.39 -3.99
C TYR A 139 -9.95 0.23 -2.65
N TYR A 140 -8.66 0.10 -2.34
CA TYR A 140 -8.05 0.67 -1.15
C TYR A 140 -7.49 2.10 -1.37
N GLY A 141 -7.70 2.68 -2.55
CA GLY A 141 -7.21 4.02 -2.86
C GLY A 141 -5.69 4.14 -2.93
N LEU A 142 -4.98 3.04 -3.21
CA LEU A 142 -3.53 3.04 -3.40
C LEU A 142 -3.15 3.40 -4.83
N HIS A 143 -1.99 4.04 -5.00
CA HIS A 143 -1.33 4.15 -6.29
C HIS A 143 -0.89 2.77 -6.77
N THR A 144 -0.96 2.52 -8.08
CA THR A 144 -0.57 1.24 -8.65
C THR A 144 0.01 1.37 -10.04
N TRP A 145 1.04 0.57 -10.30
CA TRP A 145 1.74 0.51 -11.56
C TRP A 145 2.27 -0.88 -11.82
N SER A 146 2.62 -1.14 -13.08
CA SER A 146 3.23 -2.39 -13.48
C SER A 146 4.41 -2.12 -14.39
N VAL A 147 5.40 -2.99 -14.32
CA VAL A 147 6.63 -2.91 -15.10
C VAL A 147 6.93 -4.30 -15.67
N THR A 148 7.56 -4.34 -16.84
CA THR A 148 8.14 -5.58 -17.36
C THR A 148 9.65 -5.45 -17.32
N VAL A 149 10.33 -6.36 -16.63
CA VAL A 149 11.77 -6.30 -16.38
C VAL A 149 12.45 -7.64 -16.64
N GLY A 150 13.77 -7.60 -16.86
CA GLY A 150 14.64 -8.77 -16.86
C GLY A 150 14.67 -9.61 -18.15
N GLU A 151 15.56 -10.60 -18.14
CA GLU A 151 15.69 -11.66 -19.15
C GLU A 151 15.90 -13.01 -18.42
N PRO A 152 14.93 -13.95 -18.42
CA PRO A 152 13.66 -13.90 -19.12
C PRO A 152 12.71 -12.84 -18.56
N ALA A 153 11.89 -12.26 -19.43
CA ALA A 153 11.03 -11.13 -19.09
C ALA A 153 9.96 -11.51 -18.05
N ARG A 154 9.84 -10.68 -17.01
CA ARG A 154 8.90 -10.84 -15.89
C ARG A 154 7.99 -9.62 -15.79
N ARG A 155 6.72 -9.86 -15.48
CA ARG A 155 5.71 -8.83 -15.20
C ARG A 155 5.60 -8.65 -13.71
N GLU A 156 5.83 -7.43 -13.28
CA GLU A 156 5.74 -7.03 -11.89
C GLU A 156 4.58 -6.05 -11.72
N ALA A 157 3.88 -6.15 -10.59
CA ALA A 157 2.86 -5.18 -10.20
C ALA A 157 3.15 -4.66 -8.79
N TYR A 158 3.04 -3.34 -8.66
CA TYR A 158 3.36 -2.60 -7.46
C TYR A 158 2.14 -1.80 -6.99
N VAL A 159 2.14 -1.53 -5.69
CA VAL A 159 1.21 -0.61 -5.03
C VAL A 159 1.98 0.36 -4.16
N GLY A 160 1.42 1.54 -3.90
CA GLY A 160 2.04 2.50 -3.00
C GLY A 160 1.12 3.62 -2.56
N PHE A 161 1.55 4.35 -1.53
CA PHE A 161 0.84 5.52 -0.99
C PHE A 161 1.13 6.80 -1.77
N ARG A 162 2.16 6.78 -2.61
CA ARG A 162 2.54 7.88 -3.49
C ARG A 162 2.59 7.38 -4.93
N PRO A 163 2.33 8.26 -5.92
CA PRO A 163 2.54 7.90 -7.31
C PRO A 163 4.03 7.61 -7.54
N PRO A 164 4.35 6.64 -8.42
CA PRO A 164 5.73 6.37 -8.78
C PRO A 164 6.34 7.60 -9.47
N VAL A 165 7.61 7.88 -9.20
CA VAL A 165 8.32 8.99 -9.85
C VAL A 165 8.32 8.75 -11.37
N PRO A 166 7.78 9.67 -12.19
CA PRO A 166 7.79 9.52 -13.64
C PRO A 166 9.21 9.36 -14.17
N GLY A 167 9.43 8.36 -15.04
CA GLY A 167 10.75 8.08 -15.62
C GLY A 167 11.72 7.30 -14.72
N SER A 168 11.34 6.95 -13.48
CA SER A 168 12.17 6.12 -12.60
C SER A 168 12.34 4.67 -13.09
N ARG A 169 11.38 4.17 -13.89
CA ARG A 169 11.37 2.79 -14.42
C ARG A 169 11.00 2.77 -15.89
N ALA A 170 11.83 2.12 -16.71
CA ALA A 170 11.51 1.89 -18.12
C ALA A 170 10.28 0.98 -18.25
N GLY A 171 9.33 1.33 -19.11
CA GLY A 171 8.11 0.54 -19.32
C GLY A 171 7.06 0.63 -18.20
N LEU A 172 7.15 1.66 -17.34
CA LEU A 172 6.16 1.93 -16.30
C LEU A 172 4.77 2.20 -16.90
N VAL A 173 3.81 1.34 -16.57
CA VAL A 173 2.40 1.55 -16.89
C VAL A 173 1.66 1.89 -15.61
N THR A 174 1.28 3.16 -15.45
CA THR A 174 0.45 3.65 -14.34
C THR A 174 -1.02 3.42 -14.63
N HIS A 175 -1.78 2.96 -13.64
CA HIS A 175 -3.23 2.83 -13.78
C HIS A 175 -3.93 4.14 -13.35
N PRO A 176 -4.78 4.77 -14.19
CA PRO A 176 -5.31 6.12 -13.96
C PRO A 176 -6.43 6.19 -12.90
N THR A 177 -6.72 5.10 -12.18
CA THR A 177 -7.89 4.98 -11.31
C THR A 177 -7.69 5.51 -9.89
N CYS A 178 -6.49 5.92 -9.51
CA CYS A 178 -6.20 6.42 -8.17
C CYS A 178 -6.74 7.84 -8.03
N ARG A 179 -8.00 7.97 -7.62
CA ARG A 179 -8.60 9.26 -7.26
C ARG A 179 -8.05 9.69 -5.91
N ALA A 180 -7.45 10.88 -5.85
CA ALA A 180 -6.81 11.41 -4.65
C ALA A 180 -7.77 11.51 -3.44
N GLU A 181 -9.07 11.56 -3.70
CA GLU A 181 -10.12 11.63 -2.68
C GLU A 181 -10.39 10.28 -1.97
N GLU A 182 -9.76 9.19 -2.44
CA GLU A 182 -10.00 7.82 -1.96
C GLU A 182 -8.88 7.25 -1.08
N LEU A 183 -7.78 7.97 -0.87
CA LEU A 183 -6.65 7.51 -0.06
C LEU A 183 -7.06 7.23 1.39
N ILE A 184 -6.62 6.07 1.91
CA ILE A 184 -6.76 5.68 3.31
C ILE A 184 -5.85 6.56 4.16
N LYS A 185 -6.38 7.10 5.27
CA LYS A 185 -5.59 7.88 6.21
C LYS A 185 -4.95 6.97 7.27
N PRO A 186 -3.74 7.31 7.77
CA PRO A 186 -3.16 6.64 8.93
C PRO A 186 -4.15 6.57 10.10
N GLY A 187 -4.36 5.39 10.65
CA GLY A 187 -5.25 5.14 11.78
C GLY A 187 -6.73 4.94 11.45
N GLU A 188 -7.14 5.01 10.18
CA GLU A 188 -8.50 4.61 9.78
C GLU A 188 -8.61 3.07 9.65
N GLU A 189 -9.77 2.52 10.00
CA GLU A 189 -10.05 1.10 9.80
C GLU A 189 -10.17 0.77 8.31
N LEU A 190 -9.57 -0.36 7.91
CA LEU A 190 -9.65 -0.82 6.53
C LEU A 190 -11.08 -1.22 6.16
N PRO A 191 -11.53 -0.91 4.93
CA PRO A 191 -12.78 -1.43 4.38
C PRO A 191 -12.87 -2.95 4.47
N GLN A 192 -14.08 -3.50 4.33
CA GLN A 192 -14.27 -4.94 4.26
C GLN A 192 -13.47 -5.53 3.08
N PRO A 193 -12.81 -6.68 3.23
CA PRO A 193 -12.09 -7.30 2.12
C PRO A 193 -13.03 -7.63 0.94
N LEU A 194 -12.52 -7.48 -0.29
CA LEU A 194 -13.19 -7.81 -1.54
C LEU A 194 -13.52 -9.31 -1.59
N TYR A 195 -12.60 -10.19 -1.18
CA TYR A 195 -12.83 -11.64 -1.18
C TYR A 195 -14.04 -12.06 -0.31
N ALA A 196 -14.36 -11.31 0.74
CA ALA A 196 -15.53 -11.58 1.60
C ALA A 196 -16.86 -11.09 0.99
N GLN A 197 -16.80 -10.33 -0.11
CA GLN A 197 -17.95 -9.69 -0.77
C GLN A 197 -18.28 -10.32 -2.14
N VAL A 198 -17.46 -11.25 -2.65
CA VAL A 198 -17.56 -11.82 -4.02
C VAL A 198 -17.97 -13.28 -4.11
#